data_AF-G5SCT5-F1
#
_entry.id   AF-G5SCT5-F1
#
_cell.length_a   1.000
_cell.length_b   1.000
_cell.length_c   1.000
_cell.angle_alpha   90.00
_cell.angle_beta   90.00
_cell.angle_gamma   90.00
#
_symmetry.space_group_name_H-M   'P 1'
#
loop_
_entity.id
_entity.type
_entity.pdbx_description
1 polymer ?
#
loop_
_entity_poly.entity_id
_entity_poly.type
_entity_poly.pdbx_seq_one_letter_code
_entity_poly.pdbx_strand_id
1 'polypeptide(L)'
;MINKIFALPVIEQLTPVLSRRQLDDLDLIVVDHPQVKASFALQGAHLLSWKPVGEDEVLWLSNNTPFKTGVALRGGVPICWPWFGPAAQQGLPSHGFARNLPWALKAHNEDDNGVMLTFELQSSEATRKYWPHDFTLLARFKVGKTCEIELEAHGEFATTSALHSYFNVGDIA
;
A
#
# COMPACT_ATOMS: atom_id res chain seq x y z
N MET A 1 -12.00 -0.90 -11.50
CA MET A 1 -11.17 0.11 -10.81
C MET A 1 -9.74 0.04 -11.30
N ILE A 2 -9.12 -1.13 -11.21
CA ILE A 2 -7.70 -1.37 -11.50
C ILE A 2 -7.31 -0.96 -12.93
N ASN A 3 -8.10 -1.32 -13.95
CA ASN A 3 -7.87 -0.87 -15.32
C ASN A 3 -7.79 0.67 -15.47
N LYS A 4 -8.50 1.44 -14.63
CA LYS A 4 -8.42 2.90 -14.64
C LYS A 4 -7.03 3.37 -14.20
N ILE A 5 -6.43 2.72 -13.20
CA ILE A 5 -5.08 3.04 -12.71
C ILE A 5 -4.04 2.81 -13.81
N PHE A 6 -4.10 1.67 -14.50
CA PHE A 6 -3.16 1.35 -15.58
C PHE A 6 -3.33 2.19 -16.85
N ALA A 7 -4.47 2.87 -17.00
CA ALA A 7 -4.72 3.82 -18.09
C ALA A 7 -4.29 5.26 -17.75
N LEU A 8 -3.88 5.56 -16.51
CA LEU A 8 -3.45 6.90 -16.12
C LEU A 8 -2.19 7.33 -16.88
N PRO A 9 -2.02 8.63 -17.15
CA PRO A 9 -0.77 9.14 -17.71
C PRO A 9 0.39 8.91 -16.74
N VAL A 10 1.58 8.66 -17.30
CA VAL A 10 2.83 8.64 -16.53
C VAL A 10 3.23 10.08 -16.22
N ILE A 11 3.44 10.38 -14.94
CA ILE A 11 3.97 11.68 -14.48
C ILE A 11 5.49 11.63 -14.44
N GLU A 12 6.03 10.51 -13.96
CA GLU A 12 7.47 10.27 -13.85
C GLU A 12 7.75 8.80 -14.12
N GLN A 13 8.72 8.54 -14.99
CA GLN A 13 9.19 7.18 -15.27
C GLN A 13 10.40 6.91 -14.37
N LEU A 14 10.30 5.96 -13.45
CA LEU A 14 11.37 5.64 -12.50
C LEU A 14 12.34 4.61 -13.10
N THR A 15 11.77 3.60 -13.76
CA THR A 15 12.49 2.52 -14.47
C THR A 15 11.68 2.13 -15.71
N PRO A 16 12.12 1.21 -16.59
CA PRO A 16 11.31 0.73 -17.70
C PRO A 16 9.93 0.18 -17.30
N VAL A 17 9.78 -0.37 -16.08
CA VAL A 17 8.52 -1.00 -15.62
C VAL A 17 7.87 -0.29 -14.43
N LEU A 18 8.56 0.63 -13.76
CA LEU A 18 8.02 1.44 -12.67
C LEU A 18 7.74 2.88 -13.10
N SER A 19 6.53 3.33 -12.85
CA SER A 19 6.10 4.71 -13.09
C SER A 19 5.36 5.29 -11.89
N ARG A 20 5.51 6.60 -11.66
CA ARG A 20 4.63 7.35 -10.79
C ARG A 20 3.52 7.98 -11.61
N ARG A 21 2.29 7.81 -11.14
CA ARG A 21 1.05 8.33 -11.71
C ARG A 21 0.24 8.98 -10.60
N GLN A 22 -0.86 9.64 -10.94
CA GLN A 22 -1.73 10.24 -9.94
C GLN A 22 -3.18 9.94 -10.25
N LEU A 23 -3.95 9.57 -9.23
CA LEU A 23 -5.39 9.47 -9.30
C LEU A 23 -5.99 10.33 -8.21
N ASP A 24 -6.73 11.35 -8.65
CA ASP A 24 -7.30 12.35 -7.75
C ASP A 24 -6.20 12.97 -6.88
N ASP A 25 -6.25 12.87 -5.55
CA ASP A 25 -5.23 13.46 -4.69
C ASP A 25 -3.95 12.60 -4.58
N LEU A 26 -4.03 11.29 -4.88
CA LEU A 26 -3.01 10.34 -4.45
C LEU A 26 -1.98 10.02 -5.55
N ASP A 27 -0.70 10.15 -5.20
CA ASP A 27 0.42 9.58 -5.96
C ASP A 27 0.41 8.06 -5.88
N LEU A 28 0.51 7.44 -7.05
CA LEU A 28 0.51 6.00 -7.24
C LEU A 28 1.84 5.54 -7.84
N ILE A 29 2.37 4.42 -7.36
CA ILE A 29 3.46 3.69 -7.99
C ILE A 29 2.86 2.52 -8.77
N VAL A 30 3.10 2.46 -10.06
CA VAL A 30 2.54 1.45 -10.97
C VAL A 30 3.67 0.62 -11.55
N VAL A 31 3.58 -0.70 -11.34
CA VAL A 31 4.43 -1.73 -11.93
C VAL A 31 3.70 -2.28 -13.16
N ASP A 32 4.24 -2.01 -14.34
CA ASP A 32 3.82 -2.64 -15.61
C ASP A 32 4.99 -3.46 -16.17
N HIS A 33 5.15 -4.67 -15.63
CA HIS A 33 6.24 -5.58 -15.92
C HIS A 33 5.74 -6.78 -16.76
N PRO A 34 6.55 -7.36 -17.68
CA PRO A 34 6.11 -8.49 -18.52
C PRO A 34 5.53 -9.69 -17.76
N GLN A 35 6.02 -9.95 -16.54
CA GLN A 35 5.55 -11.05 -15.68
C GLN A 35 4.47 -10.65 -14.67
N VAL A 36 4.23 -9.36 -14.43
CA VAL A 36 3.32 -8.92 -13.36
C VAL A 36 2.83 -7.49 -13.55
N LYS A 37 1.55 -7.26 -13.24
CA LYS A 37 1.00 -5.93 -13.02
C LYS A 37 0.69 -5.73 -11.54
N ALA A 38 1.18 -4.64 -10.97
CA ALA A 38 0.87 -4.25 -9.60
C ALA A 38 0.75 -2.73 -9.48
N SER A 39 0.02 -2.26 -8.48
CA SER A 39 -0.07 -0.82 -8.21
C SER A 39 -0.15 -0.54 -6.71
N PHE A 40 0.39 0.60 -6.31
CA PHE A 40 0.50 1.03 -4.92
C PHE A 40 0.07 2.49 -4.81
N ALA A 41 -0.58 2.86 -3.72
CA ALA A 41 -0.62 4.27 -3.31
C ALA A 41 0.55 4.55 -2.37
N LEU A 42 1.21 5.71 -2.52
CA LEU A 42 2.18 6.16 -1.52
C LEU A 42 1.51 6.34 -0.15
N GLN A 43 0.26 6.82 -0.15
CA GLN A 43 -0.56 6.79 1.05
C GLN A 43 -0.76 5.35 1.53
N GLY A 44 -0.28 5.07 2.74
CA GLY A 44 -0.39 3.78 3.39
C GLY A 44 0.56 2.69 2.88
N ALA A 45 1.52 2.99 2.00
CA ALA A 45 2.26 1.99 1.23
C ALA A 45 1.30 0.90 0.69
N HIS A 46 0.15 1.34 0.19
CA HIS A 46 -1.03 0.50 0.08
C HIS A 46 -0.99 -0.24 -1.25
N LEU A 47 -0.68 -1.53 -1.22
CA LEU A 47 -0.77 -2.40 -2.40
C LEU A 47 -2.25 -2.48 -2.85
N LEU A 48 -2.56 -1.87 -3.98
CA LEU A 48 -3.91 -1.72 -4.53
C LEU A 48 -4.33 -2.92 -5.37
N SER A 49 -3.41 -3.43 -6.17
CA SER A 49 -3.63 -4.53 -7.12
C SER A 49 -2.38 -5.37 -7.32
N TRP A 50 -2.56 -6.65 -7.59
CA TRP A 50 -1.51 -7.58 -7.99
C TRP A 50 -2.11 -8.65 -8.90
N LYS A 51 -1.53 -8.78 -10.09
CA LYS A 51 -1.94 -9.72 -11.15
C LYS A 51 -0.67 -10.26 -11.82
N PRO A 52 -0.23 -11.47 -11.44
CA PRO A 52 0.77 -12.21 -12.21
C PRO A 52 0.32 -12.42 -13.65
N VAL A 53 1.26 -12.59 -14.56
CA VAL A 53 0.95 -12.94 -15.96
C VAL A 53 0.19 -14.27 -16.01
N GLY A 54 -0.86 -14.32 -16.86
CA GLY A 54 -1.70 -15.51 -17.03
C GLY A 54 -2.82 -15.68 -16.00
N GLU A 55 -2.83 -14.89 -14.92
CA GLU A 55 -3.83 -14.97 -13.86
C GLU A 55 -4.85 -13.84 -13.96
N ASP A 56 -6.01 -14.00 -13.31
CA ASP A 56 -6.93 -12.90 -13.02
C ASP A 56 -6.39 -11.96 -11.92
N GLU A 57 -7.06 -10.83 -11.68
CA GLU A 57 -6.72 -9.97 -10.55
C GLU A 57 -6.84 -10.77 -9.24
N VAL A 58 -5.76 -10.83 -8.45
CA VAL A 58 -5.74 -11.58 -7.18
C VAL A 58 -6.29 -10.75 -6.04
N LEU A 59 -6.06 -9.44 -6.08
CA LEU A 59 -6.54 -8.50 -5.07
C LEU A 59 -7.78 -7.76 -5.56
N TRP A 60 -8.78 -7.66 -4.69
CA TRP A 60 -9.97 -6.87 -4.94
C TRP A 60 -9.75 -5.43 -4.54
N LEU A 61 -10.16 -4.49 -5.40
CA LEU A 61 -10.15 -3.06 -5.13
C LEU A 61 -11.53 -2.46 -5.40
N SER A 62 -12.08 -1.73 -4.42
CA SER A 62 -13.40 -1.13 -4.57
C SER A 62 -13.45 -0.13 -5.73
N ASN A 63 -14.50 -0.21 -6.56
CA ASN A 63 -14.78 0.79 -7.58
C ASN A 63 -15.18 2.16 -7.01
N ASN A 64 -15.48 2.22 -5.71
CA ASN A 64 -16.06 3.39 -5.03
C ASN A 64 -15.13 3.92 -3.94
N THR A 65 -13.91 3.39 -3.82
CA THR A 65 -12.96 3.91 -2.83
C THR A 65 -12.54 5.33 -3.22
N PRO A 66 -12.57 6.30 -2.29
CA PRO A 66 -12.03 7.62 -2.54
C PRO A 66 -10.51 7.58 -2.61
N PHE A 67 -9.92 8.26 -3.59
CA PHE A 67 -8.48 8.51 -3.67
C PHE A 67 -8.18 9.91 -3.12
N LYS A 68 -8.44 10.09 -1.82
CA LYS A 68 -8.33 11.38 -1.12
C LYS A 68 -7.28 11.34 -0.03
N THR A 69 -6.59 12.48 0.15
CA THR A 69 -5.53 12.61 1.16
C THR A 69 -6.07 12.32 2.56
N GLY A 70 -5.40 11.43 3.30
CA GLY A 70 -5.77 11.02 4.65
C GLY A 70 -6.94 10.04 4.74
N VAL A 71 -7.63 9.73 3.64
CA VAL A 71 -8.79 8.81 3.65
C VAL A 71 -8.35 7.38 3.35
N ALA A 72 -8.68 6.45 4.25
CA ALA A 72 -8.29 5.05 4.08
C ALA A 72 -8.92 4.44 2.82
N LEU A 73 -8.08 3.78 2.01
CA LEU A 73 -8.48 3.10 0.78
C LEU A 73 -9.19 1.76 1.10
N ARG A 74 -10.19 1.41 0.30
CA ARG A 74 -11.01 0.18 0.43
C ARG A 74 -10.64 -0.85 -0.62
N GLY A 75 -10.11 -1.98 -0.17
CA GLY A 75 -9.56 -3.05 -1.02
C GLY A 75 -8.04 -3.09 -0.96
N GLY A 76 -7.40 -3.91 -1.78
CA GLY A 76 -5.95 -4.12 -1.77
C GLY A 76 -5.46 -4.74 -0.46
N VAL A 77 -4.32 -4.28 0.05
CA VAL A 77 -3.74 -4.71 1.34
C VAL A 77 -3.49 -3.49 2.24
N PRO A 78 -4.50 -3.01 2.98
CA PRO A 78 -4.31 -1.99 4.00
C PRO A 78 -3.36 -2.47 5.10
N ILE A 79 -2.35 -1.65 5.42
CA ILE A 79 -1.48 -1.84 6.58
C ILE A 79 -2.21 -1.30 7.82
N CYS A 80 -2.55 -2.19 8.76
CA CYS A 80 -3.17 -1.83 10.02
C CYS A 80 -2.08 -1.69 11.09
N TRP A 81 -1.74 -0.47 11.49
CA TRP A 81 -0.68 -0.20 12.48
C TRP A 81 -0.80 1.22 13.05
N PRO A 82 -0.59 1.46 14.37
CA PRO A 82 -0.06 0.54 15.40
C PRO A 82 -1.11 -0.23 16.23
N TRP A 83 -2.38 -0.21 15.82
CA TRP A 83 -3.40 -1.09 16.39
C TRP A 83 -4.23 -1.78 15.31
N PHE A 84 -4.74 -2.96 15.63
CA PHE A 84 -5.70 -3.69 14.82
C PHE A 84 -7.12 -3.57 15.41
N GLY A 85 -8.12 -3.40 14.54
CA GLY A 85 -9.52 -3.25 14.97
C GLY A 85 -9.85 -1.84 15.49
N PRO A 86 -10.94 -1.68 16.24
CA PRO A 86 -11.34 -0.40 16.83
C PRO A 86 -10.23 0.20 17.70
N ALA A 87 -10.07 1.53 17.67
CA ALA A 87 -9.13 2.21 18.56
C ALA A 87 -9.61 2.14 20.02
N ALA A 88 -8.67 2.01 20.95
CA ALA A 88 -8.96 2.11 22.38
C ALA A 88 -9.30 3.55 22.81
N GLN A 89 -8.74 4.54 22.11
CA GLN A 89 -8.98 5.96 22.36
C GLN A 89 -10.18 6.45 21.54
N GLN A 90 -11.07 7.21 22.17
CA GLN A 90 -12.24 7.78 21.50
C GLN A 90 -11.82 8.77 20.42
N GLY A 91 -12.49 8.71 19.26
CA GLY A 91 -12.27 9.63 18.13
C GLY A 91 -11.14 9.22 17.18
N LEU A 92 -10.37 8.16 17.50
CA LEU A 92 -9.39 7.59 16.57
C LEU A 92 -10.01 6.52 15.66
N PRO A 93 -9.53 6.40 14.41
CA PRO A 93 -10.06 5.41 13.48
C PRO A 93 -9.68 3.99 13.88
N SER A 94 -10.44 3.00 13.39
CA SER A 94 -9.98 1.62 13.43
C SER A 94 -8.69 1.43 12.62
N HIS A 95 -7.90 0.41 12.97
CA HIS A 95 -6.74 -0.07 12.24
C HIS A 95 -5.52 0.87 12.20
N GLY A 96 -5.34 1.69 13.23
CA GLY A 96 -4.20 2.59 13.26
C GLY A 96 -4.34 3.76 12.29
N PHE A 97 -3.20 4.39 12.03
CA PHE A 97 -3.09 5.58 11.20
C PHE A 97 -2.11 5.40 10.03
N ALA A 98 -1.30 4.32 10.03
CA ALA A 98 -0.26 4.13 9.03
C ALA A 98 -0.80 4.13 7.59
N ARG A 99 -1.99 3.55 7.37
CA ARG A 99 -2.72 3.53 6.09
C ARG A 99 -3.23 4.89 5.59
N ASN A 100 -3.22 5.91 6.44
CA ASN A 100 -3.73 7.24 6.12
C ASN A 100 -2.61 8.22 5.74
N LEU A 101 -1.36 7.91 6.07
CA LEU A 101 -0.23 8.81 5.89
C LEU A 101 0.53 8.50 4.60
N PRO A 102 1.20 9.49 3.98
CA PRO A 102 2.09 9.25 2.85
C PRO A 102 3.37 8.57 3.32
N TRP A 103 3.77 7.53 2.60
CA TRP A 103 5.05 6.82 2.78
C TRP A 103 6.00 7.22 1.65
N ALA A 104 7.31 7.18 1.93
CA ALA A 104 8.33 7.37 0.91
C ALA A 104 8.65 6.03 0.23
N LEU A 105 8.73 6.00 -1.10
CA LEU A 105 9.39 4.90 -1.81
C LEU A 105 10.90 5.03 -1.59
N LYS A 106 11.46 4.22 -0.69
CA LYS A 106 12.84 4.34 -0.21
C LYS A 106 13.85 3.63 -1.09
N ALA A 107 13.46 2.49 -1.66
CA ALA A 107 14.29 1.68 -2.54
C ALA A 107 13.41 0.80 -3.44
N HIS A 108 13.93 0.45 -4.61
CA HIS A 108 13.38 -0.56 -5.48
C HIS A 108 14.49 -1.25 -6.28
N ASN A 109 14.24 -2.48 -6.72
CA ASN A 109 15.03 -3.18 -7.73
C ASN A 109 14.10 -4.08 -8.55
N GLU A 110 14.57 -4.52 -9.71
CA GLU A 110 13.80 -5.32 -10.65
C GLU A 110 14.72 -6.28 -11.40
N ASP A 111 14.16 -7.42 -11.77
CA ASP A 111 14.77 -8.43 -12.62
C ASP A 111 13.69 -9.00 -13.57
N ASP A 112 14.05 -10.00 -14.37
CA ASP A 112 13.12 -10.61 -15.34
C ASP A 112 11.89 -11.29 -14.69
N ASN A 113 11.89 -11.49 -13.37
CA ASN A 113 10.83 -12.19 -12.64
C ASN A 113 9.83 -11.24 -11.97
N GLY A 114 10.20 -9.98 -11.72
CA GLY A 114 9.34 -9.01 -11.08
C GLY A 114 10.07 -7.83 -10.45
N VAL A 115 9.42 -7.22 -9.45
CA VAL A 115 9.88 -5.97 -8.82
C VAL A 115 9.86 -6.10 -7.30
N MET A 116 10.92 -5.61 -6.67
CA MET A 116 10.99 -5.40 -5.22
C MET A 116 10.86 -3.92 -4.89
N LEU A 117 10.05 -3.59 -3.89
CA LEU A 117 9.84 -2.21 -3.42
C LEU A 117 9.97 -2.14 -1.90
N THR A 118 10.56 -1.07 -1.38
CA THR A 118 10.59 -0.75 0.05
C THR A 118 10.01 0.63 0.27
N PHE A 119 8.96 0.71 1.07
CA PHE A 119 8.36 1.96 1.52
C PHE A 119 8.71 2.23 2.98
N GLU A 120 8.83 3.50 3.34
CA GLU A 120 9.19 3.96 4.69
C GLU A 120 8.20 5.01 5.20
N LEU A 121 7.80 4.88 6.47
CA LEU A 121 7.06 5.87 7.23
C LEU A 121 7.78 6.13 8.55
N GLN A 122 7.97 7.39 8.92
CA GLN A 122 8.58 7.77 10.19
C GLN A 122 7.62 8.57 11.06
N SER A 123 7.84 8.52 12.37
CA SER A 123 7.20 9.44 13.31
C SER A 123 7.50 10.90 12.97
N SER A 124 6.50 11.75 13.16
CA SER A 124 6.61 13.21 13.02
C SER A 124 6.00 13.91 14.23
N GLU A 125 6.12 15.24 14.30
CA GLU A 125 5.42 16.02 15.33
C GLU A 125 3.90 15.76 15.29
N ALA A 126 3.33 15.61 14.08
CA ALA A 126 1.91 15.33 13.90
C ALA A 126 1.50 13.96 14.44
N THR A 127 2.28 12.89 14.17
CA THR A 127 1.96 11.56 14.69
C THR A 127 2.12 11.49 16.21
N ARG A 128 3.14 12.16 16.75
CA ARG A 128 3.40 12.23 18.19
C ARG A 128 2.30 12.94 18.99
N LYS A 129 1.44 13.73 18.35
CA LYS A 129 0.28 14.37 19.00
C LYS A 129 -0.78 13.37 19.48
N TYR A 130 -0.92 12.22 18.81
CA TYR A 130 -1.93 11.21 19.17
C TYR A 130 -1.32 9.83 19.49
N TRP A 131 -0.06 9.60 19.15
CA TRP A 131 0.68 8.40 19.54
C TRP A 131 2.14 8.77 19.86
N PRO A 132 2.50 8.99 21.14
CA PRO A 132 3.74 9.65 21.57
C PRO A 132 4.95 8.71 21.55
N HIS A 133 5.20 8.06 20.42
CA HIS A 133 6.35 7.20 20.20
C HIS A 133 7.07 7.61 18.92
N ASP A 134 8.40 7.57 18.95
CA ASP A 134 9.19 7.60 17.74
C ASP A 134 9.19 6.22 17.09
N PHE A 135 9.11 6.19 15.76
CA PHE A 135 9.10 4.95 15.00
C PHE A 135 9.68 5.15 13.59
N THR A 136 10.23 4.08 13.03
CA THR A 136 10.42 3.91 11.59
C THR A 136 9.76 2.61 11.17
N LEU A 137 8.84 2.70 10.21
CA LEU A 137 8.07 1.58 9.69
C LEU A 137 8.50 1.31 8.26
N LEU A 138 8.85 0.08 7.96
CA LEU A 138 9.21 -0.38 6.63
C LEU A 138 8.17 -1.37 6.12
N ALA A 139 7.69 -1.14 4.90
CA ALA A 139 6.83 -2.06 4.19
C ALA A 139 7.58 -2.52 2.93
N ARG A 140 7.97 -3.80 2.90
CA ARG A 140 8.72 -4.40 1.79
C ARG A 140 7.81 -5.31 0.99
N PHE A 141 7.88 -5.17 -0.32
CA PHE A 141 7.07 -5.92 -1.27
C PHE A 141 7.97 -6.62 -2.27
N LYS A 142 7.65 -7.86 -2.61
CA LYS A 142 8.11 -8.50 -3.84
C LYS A 142 6.89 -8.87 -4.66
N VAL A 143 6.76 -8.31 -5.85
CA VAL A 143 5.64 -8.60 -6.76
C VAL A 143 6.18 -9.24 -8.03
N GLY A 144 5.73 -10.45 -8.30
CA GLY A 144 6.09 -11.25 -9.48
C GLY A 144 5.06 -12.36 -9.64
N LYS A 145 5.53 -13.59 -9.93
CA LYS A 145 4.70 -14.80 -9.90
C LYS A 145 4.00 -15.00 -8.56
N THR A 146 4.67 -14.65 -7.46
CA THR A 146 4.11 -14.59 -6.11
C THR A 146 4.13 -13.14 -5.61
N CYS A 147 3.39 -12.88 -4.52
CA CYS A 147 3.44 -11.61 -3.80
C CYS A 147 3.88 -11.85 -2.37
N GLU A 148 5.01 -11.28 -1.98
CA GLU A 148 5.49 -11.24 -0.61
C GLU A 148 5.28 -9.85 -0.03
N ILE A 149 4.81 -9.78 1.22
CA ILE A 149 4.57 -8.54 1.95
C ILE A 149 5.17 -8.69 3.34
N GLU A 150 6.10 -7.82 3.69
CA GLU A 150 6.74 -7.76 5.00
C GLU A 150 6.51 -6.38 5.62
N LEU A 151 6.18 -6.37 6.91
CA LEU A 151 6.00 -5.16 7.71
C LEU A 151 6.96 -5.20 8.89
N GLU A 152 7.81 -4.20 9.02
CA GLU A 152 8.87 -4.13 10.04
C GLU A 152 8.83 -2.78 10.75
N ALA A 153 8.62 -2.78 12.06
CA ALA A 153 8.56 -1.57 12.87
C ALA A 153 9.78 -1.47 13.80
N HIS A 154 10.48 -0.34 13.73
CA HIS A 154 11.62 0.00 14.57
C HIS A 154 11.22 1.05 15.60
N GLY A 155 11.56 0.80 16.86
CA GLY A 155 11.33 1.69 18.00
C GLY A 155 10.96 0.91 19.26
N GLU A 156 10.64 1.63 20.32
CA GLU A 156 10.37 1.06 21.65
C GLU A 156 8.88 1.18 21.99
N PHE A 157 8.11 0.12 21.71
CA PHE A 157 6.66 0.08 21.91
C PHE A 157 6.11 -1.35 21.83
N ALA A 158 4.86 -1.53 22.26
CA ALA A 158 4.06 -2.71 21.98
C ALA A 158 2.89 -2.32 21.06
N THR A 159 2.62 -3.12 20.03
CA THR A 159 1.60 -2.82 19.01
C THR A 159 0.80 -4.06 18.65
N THR A 160 -0.37 -3.86 18.06
CA THR A 160 -1.09 -4.90 17.30
C THR A 160 -1.19 -4.48 15.85
N SER A 161 -1.17 -5.44 14.92
CA SER A 161 -1.12 -5.11 13.48
C SER A 161 -1.77 -6.18 12.60
N ALA A 162 -2.06 -5.80 11.36
CA ALA A 162 -2.54 -6.72 10.33
C ALA A 162 -2.16 -6.25 8.92
N LEU A 163 -1.96 -7.21 8.02
CA LEU A 163 -2.00 -7.01 6.57
C LEU A 163 -3.41 -7.39 6.10
N HIS A 164 -4.26 -6.41 5.85
CA HIS A 164 -5.71 -6.62 5.75
C HIS A 164 -6.17 -6.95 4.32
N SER A 165 -5.57 -7.98 3.72
CA SER A 165 -5.76 -8.33 2.31
C SER A 165 -7.23 -8.57 1.92
N TYR A 166 -7.64 -7.94 0.82
CA TYR A 166 -8.90 -8.21 0.15
C TYR A 166 -8.63 -9.07 -1.08
N PHE A 167 -8.93 -10.36 -0.99
CA PHE A 167 -8.80 -11.27 -2.13
C PHE A 167 -10.00 -11.14 -3.06
N ASN A 168 -9.71 -11.12 -4.36
CA ASN A 168 -10.74 -11.18 -5.38
C ASN A 168 -11.27 -12.61 -5.47
N VAL A 169 -12.59 -12.76 -5.45
CA VAL A 169 -13.29 -14.04 -5.54
C VAL A 169 -14.41 -13.92 -6.56
N GLY A 170 -14.76 -15.02 -7.23
CA GLY A 170 -15.85 -15.03 -8.21
C GLY A 170 -17.21 -14.87 -7.55
N ASP A 171 -17.50 -15.69 -6.55
CA ASP A 171 -18.70 -15.64 -5.71
C ASP A 171 -18.30 -15.93 -4.26
N ILE A 172 -18.95 -15.27 -3.30
CA ILE A 172 -18.72 -15.43 -1.87
C ILE A 172 -19.64 -16.46 -1.23
N ALA A 173 -20.71 -16.85 -1.94
CA ALA A 173 -21.78 -17.74 -1.46
C ALA A 173 -21.36 -19.20 -1.31
#